data_AF-A0A8T1VBQ8-F1
#
_entry.id   AF-A0A8T1VBQ8-F1
#
_cell.length_a   1.000
_cell.length_b   1.000
_cell.length_c   1.000
_cell.angle_alpha   90.00
_cell.angle_beta   90.00
_cell.angle_gamma   90.00
#
_symmetry.space_group_name_H-M   'P 1'
#
loop_
_entity.id
_entity.type
_entity.pdbx_description
1 polymer ?
#
loop_
_entity_poly.entity_id
_entity_poly.type
_entity_poly.pdbx_seq_one_letter_code
_entity_poly.pdbx_strand_id
1 'polypeptide(L)'
;MYDWYFTKGFWMSFPTRRHDWKSVVVWIDNPDLETPKIVGVAMSTSDTRYYKQIKTLPTYFAGFYMKGWRFNRTYIYGSNTSVRFQYDLIMWEQLTDAARVALNDSNNFGKAEVPFSDEHYGDHLDEAWPL
;
A
#
# COMPACT_ATOMS: atom_id res chain seq x y z
N MET A 1 5.79 -5.79 1.24
CA MET A 1 5.29 -4.42 1.03
C MET A 1 4.60 -4.39 -0.31
N TYR A 2 3.50 -3.66 -0.44
CA TYR A 2 2.78 -3.44 -1.70
C TYR A 2 2.74 -1.96 -1.98
N ASP A 3 3.05 -1.57 -3.21
CA ASP A 3 3.27 -0.19 -3.58
C ASP A 3 2.54 0.19 -4.85
N TRP A 4 2.03 1.42 -4.89
CA TRP A 4 1.31 1.99 -6.01
C TRP A 4 1.91 3.33 -6.38
N TYR A 5 2.16 3.48 -7.67
CA TYR A 5 2.58 4.73 -8.27
C TYR A 5 1.37 5.50 -8.82
N PHE A 6 1.35 6.80 -8.55
CA PHE A 6 0.40 7.74 -9.11
C PHE A 6 1.15 8.87 -9.82
N THR A 7 0.62 9.31 -10.95
CA THR A 7 1.24 10.39 -11.75
C THR A 7 1.18 11.75 -11.06
N LYS A 8 0.29 11.92 -10.06
CA LYS A 8 0.07 13.15 -9.29
C LYS A 8 -0.29 12.83 -7.85
N GLY A 9 0.25 13.62 -6.93
CA GLY A 9 -0.14 13.60 -5.52
C GLY A 9 -1.19 14.65 -5.20
N PHE A 10 -2.09 14.31 -4.29
CA PHE A 10 -3.19 15.17 -3.87
C PHE A 10 -3.14 15.47 -2.38
N TRP A 11 -3.47 16.72 -2.03
CA TRP A 11 -3.72 17.13 -0.65
C TRP A 11 -4.98 17.99 -0.62
N MET A 12 -5.92 17.65 0.28
CA MET A 12 -7.26 18.28 0.34
C MET A 12 -7.96 18.38 -1.04
N SER A 13 -7.88 17.32 -1.85
CA SER A 13 -8.42 17.25 -3.22
C SER A 13 -7.76 18.17 -4.25
N PHE A 14 -6.70 18.89 -3.89
CA PHE A 14 -5.92 19.70 -4.83
C PHE A 14 -4.65 18.95 -5.26
N PRO A 15 -4.27 19.01 -6.55
CA PRO A 15 -3.01 18.45 -7.02
C PRO A 15 -1.85 19.31 -6.50
N THR A 16 -0.96 18.72 -5.70
CA THR A 16 0.15 19.46 -5.06
C THR A 16 1.52 19.10 -5.60
N ARG A 17 1.66 17.96 -6.28
CA ARG A 17 2.93 17.51 -6.87
C ARG A 17 2.74 16.59 -8.08
N ARG A 18 3.79 16.53 -8.89
CA ARG A 18 3.98 15.52 -9.94
C ARG A 18 4.66 14.32 -9.29
N HIS A 19 4.14 13.12 -9.53
CA HIS A 19 4.51 11.86 -8.86
C HIS A 19 4.02 11.74 -7.41
N ASP A 20 3.55 10.54 -7.06
CA ASP A 20 3.19 10.15 -5.70
C ASP A 20 3.29 8.62 -5.59
N TRP A 21 3.76 8.15 -4.44
CA TRP A 21 3.84 6.74 -4.10
C TRP A 21 3.02 6.48 -2.84
N LYS A 22 2.32 5.35 -2.82
CA LYS A 22 1.59 4.87 -1.65
C LYS A 22 1.92 3.42 -1.43
N SER A 23 2.16 3.07 -0.17
CA SER A 23 2.55 1.76 0.26
C SER A 23 1.58 1.20 1.31
N VAL A 24 1.50 -0.12 1.35
CA VAL A 24 0.88 -0.92 2.41
C VAL A 24 1.83 -2.04 2.78
N VAL A 25 2.16 -2.16 4.07
CA VAL A 25 2.92 -3.28 4.61
C VAL A 25 1.95 -4.22 5.32
N VAL A 26 1.95 -5.49 4.91
CA VAL A 26 1.18 -6.55 5.54
C VAL A 26 2.17 -7.44 6.28
N TRP A 27 2.05 -7.49 7.60
CA TRP A 27 2.83 -8.36 8.46
C TRP A 27 2.06 -9.66 8.66
N ILE A 28 2.70 -10.77 8.31
CA ILE A 28 2.18 -12.12 8.49
C ILE A 28 3.04 -12.86 9.52
N ASP A 29 2.48 -13.91 10.12
CA ASP A 29 3.18 -14.75 11.07
C ASP A 29 4.27 -15.60 10.42
N ASN A 30 3.92 -16.35 9.37
CA ASN A 30 4.84 -17.23 8.67
C ASN A 30 4.43 -17.42 7.19
N PRO A 31 5.29 -17.06 6.22
CA PRO A 31 5.01 -17.27 4.80
C PRO A 31 4.95 -18.74 4.37
N ASP A 32 5.54 -19.67 5.13
CA ASP A 32 5.60 -21.09 4.76
C ASP A 32 4.31 -21.87 5.06
N LEU A 33 3.34 -21.24 5.74
CA LEU A 33 2.04 -21.84 6.03
C LEU A 33 1.12 -21.78 4.81
N GLU A 34 0.28 -22.80 4.61
CA GLU A 34 -0.75 -22.79 3.55
C GLU A 34 -1.73 -21.61 3.69
N THR A 35 -1.99 -21.21 4.94
CA THR A 35 -2.85 -20.06 5.27
C THR A 35 -2.17 -19.18 6.32
N PRO A 36 -1.27 -18.27 5.91
CA PRO A 36 -0.62 -17.33 6.84
C PRO A 36 -1.64 -16.41 7.51
N LYS A 37 -1.42 -16.10 8.78
CA LYS A 37 -2.26 -15.17 9.52
C LYS A 37 -1.67 -13.77 9.46
N ILE A 38 -2.50 -12.80 9.10
CA ILE A 38 -2.14 -11.39 9.18
C ILE A 38 -2.07 -10.98 10.65
N VAL A 39 -0.88 -10.55 11.10
CA VAL A 39 -0.62 -10.08 12.47
C VAL A 39 -0.68 -8.55 12.58
N GLY A 40 -0.52 -7.85 11.46
CA GLY A 40 -0.65 -6.39 11.42
C GLY A 40 -0.64 -5.85 10.00
N VAL A 41 -1.19 -4.66 9.83
CA VAL A 41 -1.19 -3.92 8.58
C VAL A 41 -0.78 -2.49 8.87
N ALA A 42 0.10 -1.93 8.03
CA ALA A 42 0.52 -0.55 8.09
C ALA A 42 0.26 0.12 6.74
N MET A 43 -0.45 1.24 6.76
CA MET A 43 -0.83 1.99 5.56
C MET A 43 -0.11 3.33 5.53
N SER A 44 0.49 3.68 4.39
CA SER A 44 1.13 4.99 4.21
C SER A 44 0.13 6.14 4.39
N THR A 45 0.54 7.14 5.18
CA THR A 45 -0.20 8.38 5.42
C THR A 45 0.50 9.60 4.81
N SER A 46 1.82 9.50 4.66
CA SER A 46 2.68 10.41 3.92
C SER A 46 3.77 9.58 3.24
N ASP A 47 4.77 10.25 2.68
CA ASP A 47 5.89 9.56 2.02
C ASP A 47 6.63 8.63 3.00
N THR A 48 6.84 9.07 4.23
CA THR A 48 7.67 8.34 5.20
C THR A 48 6.92 7.84 6.43
N ARG A 49 5.59 8.00 6.53
CA ARG A 49 4.83 7.69 7.76
C ARG A 49 3.72 6.70 7.53
N TYR A 50 3.49 5.86 8.53
CA TYR A 50 2.52 4.79 8.47
C TYR A 50 1.49 4.86 9.59
N TYR A 51 0.23 4.61 9.25
CA TYR A 51 -0.83 4.29 10.19
C TYR A 51 -0.85 2.78 10.42
N LYS A 52 -0.62 2.37 11.67
CA LYS A 52 -0.40 0.98 12.07
C LYS A 52 -1.67 0.40 12.68
N GLN A 53 -2.01 -0.83 12.30
CA GLN A 53 -3.19 -1.51 12.79
C GLN A 53 -2.96 -2.99 13.00
N ILE A 54 -3.10 -3.43 14.25
CA ILE A 54 -2.93 -4.84 14.66
C ILE A 54 -4.27 -5.60 14.54
N LYS A 55 -5.40 -4.90 14.74
CA LYS A 55 -6.74 -5.50 14.65
C LYS A 55 -7.31 -5.32 13.25
N THR A 56 -7.24 -6.37 12.44
CA THR A 56 -7.86 -6.40 11.11
C THR A 56 -9.37 -6.61 11.24
N LEU A 57 -10.15 -5.62 10.83
CA LEU A 57 -11.60 -5.73 10.70
C LEU A 57 -11.97 -6.29 9.31
N PRO A 58 -13.11 -6.98 9.16
CA PRO A 58 -13.62 -7.41 7.86
C PRO A 58 -13.74 -6.26 6.84
N THR A 59 -13.88 -5.03 7.34
CA THR A 59 -14.00 -3.82 6.53
C THR A 59 -12.75 -3.46 5.73
N TYR A 60 -11.59 -4.03 6.06
CA TYR A 60 -10.33 -3.74 5.36
C TYR A 60 -10.04 -4.69 4.19
N PHE A 61 -10.84 -5.74 4.04
CA PHE A 61 -10.68 -6.67 2.93
C PHE A 61 -11.35 -6.13 1.67
N ALA A 62 -10.74 -6.44 0.52
CA ALA A 62 -11.24 -6.05 -0.78
C ALA A 62 -12.71 -6.48 -0.96
N GLY A 63 -13.52 -5.58 -1.51
CA GLY A 63 -14.95 -5.80 -1.75
C GLY A 63 -15.86 -5.26 -0.64
N PHE A 64 -15.34 -4.87 0.52
CA PHE A 64 -16.12 -4.09 1.48
C PHE A 64 -16.37 -2.65 0.95
N TYR A 65 -17.63 -2.24 0.88
CA TYR A 65 -18.04 -0.92 0.42
C TYR A 65 -19.15 -0.35 1.32
N MET A 66 -19.01 0.91 1.71
CA MET A 66 -20.03 1.64 2.47
C MET A 66 -20.83 2.54 1.51
N LYS A 67 -22.14 2.33 1.42
CA LYS A 67 -23.05 3.12 0.58
C LYS A 67 -23.97 3.98 1.45
N GLY A 68 -24.21 5.24 1.05
CA GLY A 68 -25.21 6.11 1.68
C GLY A 68 -24.64 7.30 2.45
N TRP A 69 -25.54 8.10 3.06
CA TRP A 69 -25.19 9.35 3.75
C TRP A 69 -24.55 9.09 5.12
N ARG A 70 -23.84 10.08 5.67
CA ARG A 70 -23.05 10.01 6.92
C ARG A 70 -23.75 9.30 8.12
N PHE A 71 -25.09 9.37 8.21
CA PHE A 71 -25.88 8.75 9.27
C PHE A 71 -26.74 7.53 8.83
N ASN A 72 -26.74 7.20 7.53
CA ASN A 72 -27.49 6.08 6.94
C ASN A 72 -26.57 5.30 5.98
N ARG A 73 -25.47 4.77 6.52
CA ARG A 73 -24.52 3.93 5.78
C ARG A 73 -24.98 2.48 5.79
N THR A 74 -25.12 1.88 4.61
CA THR A 74 -25.28 0.44 4.44
C THR A 74 -23.92 -0.18 4.13
N TYR A 75 -23.67 -1.34 4.74
CA TYR A 75 -22.45 -2.11 4.56
C TYR A 75 -22.68 -3.19 3.52
N ILE A 76 -21.96 -3.09 2.40
CA ILE A 76 -21.95 -4.10 1.35
C ILE A 76 -20.63 -4.85 1.48
N TYR A 77 -20.69 -6.10 1.91
CA TYR A 77 -19.51 -6.96 1.95
C TYR A 77 -19.16 -7.42 0.54
N GLY A 78 -17.87 -7.70 0.32
CA GLY A 78 -17.38 -8.21 -0.95
C GLY A 78 -18.06 -9.52 -1.30
N SER A 79 -18.39 -9.71 -2.58
CA SER A 79 -18.77 -11.04 -3.05
C SER A 79 -17.50 -11.85 -3.26
N ASN A 80 -17.46 -13.10 -2.80
CA ASN A 80 -16.40 -14.04 -3.15
C ASN A 80 -16.38 -14.38 -4.66
N THR A 81 -17.38 -13.92 -5.43
CA THR A 81 -17.54 -14.22 -6.86
C THR A 81 -17.35 -13.03 -7.80
N SER A 82 -17.20 -11.81 -7.29
CA SER A 82 -16.96 -10.64 -8.16
C SER A 82 -15.63 -9.97 -7.83
N VAL A 83 -14.64 -10.23 -8.69
CA VAL A 83 -13.37 -9.49 -8.72
C VAL A 83 -13.70 -8.05 -9.10
N ARG A 84 -13.49 -7.11 -8.18
CA ARG A 84 -13.81 -5.69 -8.43
C ARG A 84 -12.64 -4.92 -9.05
N PHE A 85 -11.40 -5.33 -8.76
CA PHE A 85 -10.18 -4.78 -9.33
C PHE A 85 -9.09 -5.85 -9.29
N GLN A 86 -8.37 -6.04 -10.40
CA GLN A 86 -7.18 -6.88 -10.49
C GLN A 86 -6.03 -5.97 -10.95
N TYR A 87 -4.95 -5.98 -10.18
CA TYR A 87 -3.69 -5.36 -10.59
C TYR A 87 -2.71 -6.47 -10.94
N ASP A 88 -1.98 -6.30 -12.03
CA ASP A 88 -0.83 -7.16 -12.30
C ASP A 88 0.27 -6.82 -11.30
N LEU A 89 0.64 -7.79 -10.48
CA LEU A 89 1.68 -7.65 -9.47
C LEU A 89 3.02 -8.01 -10.11
N ILE A 90 4.01 -7.13 -9.92
CA ILE A 90 5.41 -7.40 -10.22
C ILE A 90 6.23 -7.22 -8.94
N MET A 91 7.01 -8.23 -8.60
CA MET A 91 7.87 -8.21 -7.41
C MET A 91 9.18 -7.49 -7.72
N TRP A 92 9.84 -6.93 -6.70
CA TRP A 92 11.13 -6.23 -6.85
C TRP A 92 12.18 -7.14 -7.52
N GLU A 93 12.22 -8.41 -7.13
CA GLU A 93 13.15 -9.41 -7.65
C GLU A 93 12.84 -9.85 -9.08
N GLN A 94 11.64 -9.55 -9.59
CA GLN A 94 11.24 -9.84 -10.97
C GLN A 94 11.54 -8.69 -11.93
N LEU A 95 11.93 -7.52 -11.42
CA LEU A 95 12.27 -6.36 -12.23
C LEU A 95 13.62 -6.54 -12.94
N THR A 96 13.74 -5.95 -14.12
CA THR A 96 15.03 -5.85 -14.81
C THR A 96 15.99 -4.95 -14.03
N ASP A 97 17.28 -5.16 -14.20
CA ASP A 97 18.31 -4.32 -13.56
C ASP A 97 18.12 -2.84 -13.91
N ALA A 98 17.78 -2.54 -15.16
CA ALA A 98 17.49 -1.17 -15.59
C ALA A 98 16.29 -0.55 -14.86
N ALA A 99 15.24 -1.33 -14.59
CA ALA A 99 14.08 -0.86 -13.85
C ALA A 99 14.43 -0.62 -12.37
N ARG A 100 15.21 -1.51 -11.75
CA ARG A 100 15.68 -1.32 -10.36
C ARG A 100 16.57 -0.08 -10.23
N VAL A 101 17.51 0.12 -11.15
CA VAL A 101 18.34 1.34 -11.20
C VAL A 101 17.50 2.60 -11.33
N ALA A 102 16.50 2.60 -12.22
CA ALA A 102 15.63 3.76 -12.40
C ALA A 102 14.76 4.05 -11.16
N LEU A 103 14.30 3.01 -10.46
CA LEU A 103 13.48 3.14 -9.25
C LEU A 103 14.31 3.55 -8.02
N ASN A 104 15.60 3.21 -7.98
CA ASN A 104 16.51 3.66 -6.93
C ASN A 104 17.02 5.09 -7.14
N ASP A 105 16.88 5.68 -8.33
CA ASP A 105 17.30 7.06 -8.57
C ASP A 105 16.22 8.06 -8.11
N SER A 106 16.48 8.70 -6.97
CA SER A 106 15.61 9.70 -6.34
C SER A 106 15.31 10.92 -7.22
N ASN A 107 16.13 11.21 -8.25
CA ASN A 107 15.89 12.32 -9.17
C ASN A 107 14.70 12.06 -10.12
N ASN A 108 14.31 10.80 -10.33
CA ASN A 108 13.25 10.44 -11.28
C ASN A 108 11.84 10.78 -10.79
N PHE A 109 11.63 10.93 -9.48
CA PHE A 109 10.30 11.11 -8.87
C PHE A 109 10.12 12.46 -8.16
N GLY A 110 11.07 13.38 -8.34
CA GLY A 110 10.98 14.74 -7.84
C GLY A 110 10.92 14.79 -6.30
N LYS A 111 9.73 15.05 -5.75
CA LYS A 111 9.50 15.06 -4.29
C LYS A 111 8.91 13.76 -3.76
N ALA A 112 8.56 12.81 -4.62
CA ALA A 112 8.01 11.54 -4.20
C ALA A 112 9.15 10.53 -4.00
N GLU A 113 9.06 9.80 -2.91
CA GLU A 113 10.04 8.79 -2.52
C GLU A 113 9.53 7.40 -2.92
N VAL A 114 10.41 6.51 -3.39
CA VAL A 114 10.06 5.13 -3.77
C VAL A 114 10.20 4.23 -2.52
N PRO A 115 9.10 3.75 -1.91
CA PRO A 115 9.14 3.10 -0.59
C PRO A 115 9.94 1.80 -0.53
N PHE A 116 9.96 1.06 -1.64
CA PHE A 116 10.57 -0.27 -1.76
C PHE A 116 11.91 -0.25 -2.48
N SER A 117 12.46 0.94 -2.73
CA SER A 117 13.83 1.09 -3.24
C SER A 117 14.85 0.58 -2.21
N ASP A 118 16.06 0.25 -2.67
CA ASP A 118 17.09 -0.31 -1.80
C ASP A 118 17.50 0.66 -0.67
N GLU A 119 17.40 1.97 -0.90
CA GLU A 119 17.70 3.01 0.11
C GLU A 119 16.60 3.11 1.18
N HIS A 120 15.33 2.95 0.81
CA HIS A 120 14.20 3.28 1.67
C HIS A 120 13.51 2.04 2.28
N TYR A 121 13.66 0.86 1.68
CA TYR A 121 12.92 -0.33 2.08
C TYR A 121 13.06 -0.66 3.57
N GLY A 122 14.27 -0.61 4.13
CA GLY A 122 14.53 -0.86 5.55
C GLY A 122 13.82 0.15 6.45
N ASP A 123 14.05 1.44 6.22
CA ASP A 123 13.46 2.53 7.01
C ASP A 123 11.93 2.50 6.99
N HIS A 124 11.34 2.15 5.84
CA HIS A 124 9.89 2.03 5.72
C HIS A 124 9.34 0.80 6.43
N LEU A 125 10.06 -0.32 6.46
CA LEU A 125 9.67 -1.49 7.24
C LEU A 125 9.74 -1.19 8.74
N ASP A 126 10.80 -0.53 9.20
CA ASP A 126 10.96 -0.15 10.60
C ASP A 126 9.85 0.82 11.03
N GLU A 127 9.57 1.85 10.23
CA GLU A 127 8.46 2.75 10.49
C GLU A 127 7.10 2.04 10.38
N ALA A 128 6.94 1.05 9.51
CA ALA A 128 5.70 0.30 9.36
C ALA A 128 5.49 -0.79 10.42
N TRP A 129 6.49 -1.07 11.26
CA TRP A 129 6.38 -2.10 12.28
C TRP A 129 5.31 -1.73 13.33
N PRO A 130 4.28 -2.57 13.54
CA PRO A 130 3.10 -2.21 14.35
C PRO A 130 3.24 -2.50 15.84
N LEU A 131 4.38 -3.04 16.31
CA LEU A 131 4.60 -3.50 17.68
C LEU A 131 5.74 -2.78 18.38
#